data_AF-A0A259T3M3-F1
#
_entry.id   AF-A0A259T3M3-F1
#
_cell.length_a   1.000
_cell.length_b   1.000
_cell.length_c   1.000
_cell.angle_alpha   90.00
_cell.angle_beta   90.00
_cell.angle_gamma   90.00
#
_symmetry.space_group_name_H-M   'P 1'
#
loop_
_entity.id
_entity.type
_entity.pdbx_description
1 polymer ?
#
loop_
_entity_poly.entity_id
_entity_poly.type
_entity_poly.pdbx_seq_one_letter_code
_entity_poly.pdbx_strand_id
1 'polypeptide(L)'
;MHSGFESPFTRIHLLYHANQNAITAEEIQPKINSHGYQCSPQQVKQELDHLTSEGYLTSQGSLYDITLMGKDELRSVQKQLKTLYQEVVQSK
;
A
#
# COMPACT_ATOMS: atom_id res chain seq x y z
N MET A 1 4.07 -8.53 -13.41
CA MET A 1 4.42 -9.53 -12.36
C MET A 1 3.22 -10.48 -12.24
N HIS A 2 3.25 -11.61 -11.53
CA HIS A 2 1.99 -12.36 -11.34
C HIS A 2 1.07 -11.56 -10.38
N SER A 3 -0.24 -11.56 -10.60
CA SER A 3 -1.21 -10.74 -9.84
C SER A 3 -1.15 -10.98 -8.32
N GLY A 4 -0.83 -12.22 -7.92
CA GLY A 4 -0.62 -12.58 -6.52
C GLY A 4 0.52 -11.84 -5.82
N PHE A 5 1.50 -11.31 -6.55
CA PHE A 5 2.52 -10.42 -5.99
C PHE A 5 2.09 -8.94 -6.10
N GLU A 6 1.40 -8.56 -7.18
CA GLU A 6 1.04 -7.15 -7.44
C GLU A 6 0.11 -6.59 -6.36
N SER A 7 -0.86 -7.37 -5.88
CA SER A 7 -1.78 -6.92 -4.82
C SER A 7 -1.06 -6.62 -3.49
N PRO A 8 -0.24 -7.52 -2.92
CA PRO A 8 0.56 -7.22 -1.73
C PRO A 8 1.44 -5.98 -1.87
N PHE A 9 2.17 -5.83 -2.97
CA PHE A 9 3.02 -4.64 -3.16
C PHE A 9 2.20 -3.35 -3.29
N THR A 10 1.07 -3.40 -3.99
CA THR A 10 0.16 -2.25 -4.09
C THR A 10 -0.31 -1.81 -2.71
N ARG A 11 -0.75 -2.74 -1.85
CA ARG A 11 -1.17 -2.45 -0.48
C ARG A 11 -0.07 -1.78 0.34
N ILE A 12 1.16 -2.26 0.23
CA ILE A 12 2.33 -1.67 0.91
C ILE A 12 2.54 -0.22 0.47
N HIS A 13 2.47 0.05 -0.83
CA HIS A 13 2.57 1.42 -1.34
C HIS A 13 1.43 2.31 -0.85
N LEU A 14 0.19 1.83 -0.84
CA LEU A 14 -0.95 2.60 -0.34
C LEU A 14 -0.78 2.97 1.14
N LEU A 15 -0.41 2.01 1.99
CA LEU A 15 -0.11 2.27 3.40
C LEU A 15 1.06 3.25 3.56
N TYR A 16 2.13 3.07 2.78
CA TYR A 16 3.28 3.97 2.83
C TYR A 16 2.89 5.41 2.51
N HIS A 17 2.11 5.62 1.46
CA HIS A 17 1.70 6.95 1.03
C HIS A 17 0.70 7.59 1.99
N ALA A 18 -0.29 6.84 2.47
CA ALA A 18 -1.23 7.30 3.50
C ALA A 18 -0.52 7.68 4.80
N ASN A 19 0.61 7.03 5.14
CA ASN A 19 1.42 7.40 6.30
C ASN A 19 2.21 8.71 6.12
N GLN A 20 2.46 9.15 4.89
CA GLN A 20 3.10 10.44 4.67
C GLN A 20 2.07 11.58 4.76
N ASN A 21 0.95 11.43 4.07
CA ASN A 21 -0.18 12.34 4.07
C ASN A 21 -1.44 11.57 3.67
N ALA A 22 -2.62 12.04 4.08
CA ALA A 22 -3.88 11.48 3.58
C ALA A 22 -3.92 11.52 2.04
N ILE A 23 -4.50 10.48 1.44
CA ILE A 23 -4.53 10.27 -0.01
C ILE A 23 -5.95 10.08 -0.52
N THR A 24 -6.19 10.43 -1.78
CA THR A 24 -7.38 10.01 -2.55
C THR A 24 -7.00 8.93 -3.58
N ALA A 25 -7.99 8.17 -4.04
CA ALA A 25 -7.77 7.13 -5.05
C ALA A 25 -7.25 7.71 -6.37
N GLU A 26 -7.76 8.87 -6.76
CA GLU A 26 -7.40 9.59 -8.00
C GLU A 26 -5.96 10.11 -7.96
N GLU A 27 -5.50 10.62 -6.82
CA GLU A 27 -4.15 11.17 -6.67
C GLU A 27 -3.08 10.08 -6.56
N ILE A 28 -3.41 8.96 -5.91
CA ILE A 28 -2.43 7.90 -5.66
C ILE A 28 -2.27 6.96 -6.84
N GLN A 29 -3.34 6.74 -7.62
CA GLN A 29 -3.33 5.84 -8.78
C GLN A 29 -2.18 6.07 -9.77
N PRO A 30 -1.87 7.29 -10.24
CA PRO A 30 -0.76 7.49 -11.17
C PRO A 30 0.60 7.17 -10.54
N LYS A 31 0.76 7.37 -9.22
CA LYS A 31 1.99 7.03 -8.50
C LYS A 31 2.15 5.51 -8.41
N ILE A 32 1.09 4.79 -8.08
CA ILE A 32 1.07 3.32 -8.10
C ILE A 32 1.44 2.81 -9.50
N ASN A 33 0.82 3.35 -10.55
CA ASN A 33 1.15 2.91 -11.90
C ASN A 33 2.58 3.22 -12.33
N SER A 34 3.20 4.29 -11.82
CA SER A 34 4.60 4.60 -12.08
C SER A 34 5.59 3.56 -11.54
N HIS A 35 5.16 2.74 -10.58
CA HIS A 35 5.93 1.61 -10.05
C HIS A 35 5.77 0.31 -10.86
N GLY A 36 5.07 0.37 -12.01
CA GLY A 36 4.88 -0.76 -12.91
C GLY A 36 3.61 -1.57 -12.66
N TYR A 37 2.72 -1.09 -11.79
CA TYR A 37 1.39 -1.69 -11.58
C TYR A 37 0.39 -1.16 -12.62
N GLN A 38 -0.60 -1.96 -13.00
CA GLN A 38 -1.66 -1.55 -13.93
C GLN A 38 -3.01 -1.55 -13.21
N CYS A 39 -3.24 -0.52 -12.40
CA CYS A 39 -4.48 -0.37 -11.65
C CYS A 39 -5.32 0.79 -12.20
N SER A 40 -6.63 0.58 -12.28
CA SER A 40 -7.61 1.64 -12.48
C SER A 40 -7.89 2.38 -11.15
N PRO A 41 -8.41 3.62 -11.17
CA PRO A 41 -8.82 4.33 -9.96
C PRO A 41 -9.84 3.54 -9.12
N GLN A 42 -10.74 2.79 -9.77
CA GLN A 42 -11.72 1.94 -9.09
C GLN A 42 -11.06 0.79 -8.32
N GLN A 43 -10.07 0.13 -8.90
CA GLN A 43 -9.32 -0.93 -8.22
C GLN A 43 -8.51 -0.37 -7.04
N VAL A 44 -7.89 0.80 -7.21
CA VAL A 44 -7.19 1.49 -6.11
C VAL A 44 -8.16 1.82 -4.99
N LYS A 45 -9.33 2.36 -5.30
CA LYS A 45 -10.38 2.65 -4.31
C LYS A 45 -10.84 1.38 -3.58
N GLN A 46 -11.07 0.28 -4.29
CA GLN A 46 -11.44 -1.00 -3.68
C GLN A 46 -10.39 -1.48 -2.68
N GLU A 47 -9.11 -1.34 -3.00
CA GLU A 47 -8.03 -1.72 -2.09
C GLU A 47 -7.93 -0.77 -0.88
N LEU A 48 -8.14 0.53 -1.07
CA LEU A 48 -8.22 1.50 0.04
C LEU A 48 -9.41 1.21 0.97
N ASP A 49 -10.57 0.89 0.40
CA ASP A 49 -11.76 0.49 1.16
C ASP A 49 -11.50 -0.82 1.92
N HIS A 50 -10.78 -1.77 1.32
CA HIS A 50 -10.39 -3.03 1.95
C HIS A 50 -9.44 -2.81 3.14
N LEU A 51 -8.36 -2.03 2.95
CA LEU A 51 -7.45 -1.64 4.03
C LEU A 51 -8.14 -0.88 5.16
N THR A 52 -9.19 -0.11 4.83
CA THR A 52 -10.05 0.55 5.83
C THR A 52 -10.87 -0.46 6.61
N SER A 53 -11.45 -1.47 5.94
CA SER A 53 -12.22 -2.54 6.59
C SER A 53 -11.37 -3.42 7.53
N GLU A 54 -10.08 -3.55 7.23
CA GLU A 54 -9.10 -4.24 8.09
C GLU A 54 -8.59 -3.35 9.23
N GLY A 55 -8.95 -2.06 9.27
CA GLY A 55 -8.56 -1.12 10.32
C GLY A 55 -7.19 -0.47 10.12
N TYR A 56 -6.51 -0.71 9.00
CA TYR A 56 -5.21 -0.10 8.70
C TYR A 56 -5.33 1.35 8.23
N LEU A 57 -6.44 1.68 7.57
CA LEU A 57 -6.78 3.03 7.16
C LEU A 57 -8.06 3.50 7.84
N THR A 58 -8.24 4.82 7.90
CA THR A 58 -9.52 5.47 8.17
C THR A 58 -9.90 6.28 6.94
N SER A 59 -11.20 6.37 6.64
CA SER A 59 -11.71 7.16 5.54
C SER A 59 -12.60 8.32 6.03
N GLN A 60 -12.44 9.49 5.40
CA GLN A 60 -13.30 10.65 5.57
C GLN A 60 -13.67 11.18 4.18
N GLY A 61 -14.85 10.79 3.69
CA GLY A 61 -15.23 11.06 2.30
C GLY A 61 -14.37 10.25 1.33
N SER A 62 -13.61 10.92 0.47
CA SER A 62 -12.66 10.30 -0.47
C SER A 62 -11.20 10.30 0.02
N LEU A 63 -10.94 10.84 1.21
CA LEU A 63 -9.61 10.88 1.81
C LEU A 63 -9.39 9.68 2.72
N TYR A 64 -8.25 9.03 2.57
CA TYR A 64 -7.80 7.90 3.36
C TYR A 64 -6.51 8.28 4.11
N ASP A 65 -6.50 8.06 5.41
CA ASP A 65 -5.34 8.31 6.27
C ASP A 65 -4.99 7.05 7.07
N ILE A 66 -3.73 6.91 7.46
CA ILE A 66 -3.26 5.71 8.16
C ILE A 66 -3.66 5.74 9.64
N THR A 67 -4.11 4.60 10.18
CA THR A 67 -4.37 4.45 11.61
C THR A 67 -3.08 4.12 12.38
N LEU A 68 -3.15 4.09 13.72
CA LEU A 68 -2.04 3.56 14.53
C LEU A 68 -1.74 2.10 14.19
N MET A 69 -2.78 1.28 14.00
CA MET A 69 -2.64 -0.12 13.59
C MET A 69 -1.98 -0.23 12.21
N GLY A 70 -2.38 0.62 11.25
CA GLY A 70 -1.74 0.66 9.93
C GLY A 70 -0.26 1.05 10.00
N LYS A 71 0.12 1.97 10.88
CA LYS A 71 1.53 2.33 11.11
C LYS A 71 2.32 1.16 11.67
N ASP A 72 1.73 0.39 12.59
CA ASP A 72 2.36 -0.80 13.15
C ASP A 72 2.57 -1.88 12.08
N GLU A 73 1.55 -2.10 11.26
CA GLU A 73 1.60 -3.06 10.15
C GLU A 73 2.66 -2.65 9.11
N LEU A 74 2.66 -1.38 8.69
CA LEU A 74 3.67 -0.87 7.75
C LEU A 74 5.10 -1.05 8.29
N ARG A 75 5.33 -0.80 9.59
CA ARG A 75 6.63 -1.04 10.22
C ARG A 75 7.00 -2.53 10.24
N SER A 76 6.03 -3.42 10.44
CA SER A 76 6.23 -4.87 10.38
C SER A 76 6.67 -5.29 8.97
N VAL A 77 5.92 -4.86 7.95
CA VAL A 77 6.21 -5.19 6.56
C VAL A 77 7.56 -4.64 6.10
N GLN A 78 7.93 -3.41 6.50
CA GLN A 78 9.25 -2.84 6.19
C GLN A 78 10.41 -3.69 6.73
N LYS A 79 10.26 -4.29 7.91
CA LYS A 79 11.26 -5.21 8.46
C LYS A 79 11.36 -6.48 7.61
N GLN A 80 10.23 -7.06 7.22
CA GLN A 80 10.19 -8.26 6.40
C GLN A 80 10.75 -8.01 4.99
N LEU A 81 10.41 -6.88 4.37
CA LEU A 81 10.95 -6.48 3.06
C LEU A 81 12.47 -6.33 3.10
N LYS A 82 13.03 -5.79 4.19
CA LYS A 82 14.48 -5.68 4.37
C LYS A 82 15.14 -7.07 4.38
N THR A 83 14.59 -8.01 5.15
CA THR A 83 15.09 -9.39 5.19
C THR A 83 14.98 -10.05 3.82
N LEU A 84 13.80 -9.98 3.19
CA LEU A 84 13.56 -10.55 1.87
C LEU A 84 14.56 -10.01 0.82
N TYR A 85 14.78 -8.70 0.80
CA TYR A 85 15.75 -8.08 -0.11
C TYR A 85 17.19 -8.57 0.13
N GLN A 86 17.57 -8.78 1.39
CA GLN A 86 18.89 -9.32 1.72
C GLN A 86 19.06 -10.75 1.19
N GLU A 87 18.02 -11.58 1.28
CA GLU A 87 18.04 -12.97 0.82
C GLU A 87 18.02 -13.08 -0.72
N VAL A 88 17.06 -12.41 -1.38
CA VAL A 88 16.77 -12.63 -2.80
C VAL A 88 17.55 -11.71 -3.75
N VAL A 89 18.11 -10.61 -3.25
CA VAL A 89 18.88 -9.65 -4.07
C VAL A 89 20.34 -9.56 -3.63
N GLN A 90 20.61 -9.50 -2.31
CA GLN A 90 21.99 -9.37 -1.83
C GLN A 90 22.70 -10.70 -1.60
N SER A 91 21.98 -11.83 -1.65
CA SER A 91 22.51 -13.20 -1.40
C SER A 91 23.37 -13.29 -0.14
N LYS A 92 22.88 -12.72 0.97
CA LYS A 92 23.49 -12.89 2.28
C LYS A 92 22.98 -14.12 3.00
#